data_AF-A0A9W7YK25-F1
#
_entry.id   AF-A0A9W7YK25-F1
#
_cell.length_a   1.000
_cell.length_b   1.000
_cell.length_c   1.000
_cell.angle_alpha   90.00
_cell.angle_beta   90.00
_cell.angle_gamma   90.00
#
_symmetry.space_group_name_H-M   'P 1'
#
loop_
_entity.id
_entity.type
_entity.pdbx_description
1 polymer ?
#
loop_
_entity_poly.entity_id
_entity_poly.type
_entity_poly.pdbx_seq_one_letter_code
_entity_poly.pdbx_strand_id
1 'polypeptide(L)'
;MKCLLRMFAARGQGVVFMETVISTRPSKAGHCSIECIPMPMNKAQDVPGYFRESLLASDDEWSQHRKIIDTTVKTEAAVPKDGDVKDQDRNHFQAREAIRRGGFRNTMTAKMPYFHAWFDPYGGMGHVIENPELFPPWFGREVIAGVLDLPPTVYRKPRRLKESHDQRCERADEWKKQFGWKRYDWTKMLEQE
;
A
#
# COMPACT_ATOMS: atom_id res chain seq x y z
N MET A 1 -9.11 1.42 -2.80
CA MET A 1 -8.53 0.10 -2.43
C MET A 1 -9.58 -1.02 -2.39
N LYS A 2 -10.65 -0.93 -1.58
CA LYS A 2 -11.62 -2.03 -1.38
C LYS A 2 -12.24 -2.61 -2.67
N CYS A 3 -12.60 -1.78 -3.65
CA CYS A 3 -13.15 -2.26 -4.92
C CYS A 3 -12.15 -3.08 -5.74
N LEU A 4 -10.89 -2.63 -5.82
CA LEU A 4 -9.80 -3.36 -6.49
C LEU A 4 -9.54 -4.69 -5.78
N LEU A 5 -9.49 -4.69 -4.45
CA LEU A 5 -9.34 -5.92 -3.65
C LEU A 5 -10.46 -6.92 -3.94
N ARG A 6 -11.72 -6.48 -3.92
CA ARG A 6 -12.87 -7.36 -4.24
C ARG A 6 -12.80 -7.89 -5.69
N MET A 7 -12.36 -7.06 -6.63
CA MET A 7 -12.25 -7.44 -8.04
C MET A 7 -11.19 -8.53 -8.25
N PHE A 8 -10.02 -8.38 -7.64
CA PHE A 8 -8.93 -9.35 -7.76
C PHE A 8 -9.16 -10.60 -6.90
N ALA A 9 -9.76 -10.46 -5.72
CA ALA A 9 -10.15 -11.60 -4.89
C ALA A 9 -11.16 -12.52 -5.60
N ALA A 10 -12.12 -11.94 -6.33
CA ALA A 10 -13.07 -12.72 -7.15
C ALA A 10 -12.39 -13.53 -8.28
N ARG A 11 -11.14 -13.22 -8.60
CA ARG A 11 -10.29 -13.94 -9.57
C ARG A 11 -9.24 -14.85 -8.91
N GLY A 12 -9.29 -15.03 -7.60
CA GLY A 12 -8.28 -15.81 -6.87
C GLY A 12 -6.90 -15.14 -6.82
N GLN A 13 -6.84 -13.82 -6.95
CA GLN A 13 -5.61 -13.04 -6.89
C GLN A 13 -5.56 -12.21 -5.60
N GLY A 14 -4.37 -12.13 -5.00
CA GLY A 14 -4.04 -11.16 -3.96
C GLY A 14 -3.55 -9.85 -4.57
N VAL A 15 -3.54 -8.78 -3.77
CA VAL A 15 -3.11 -7.45 -4.22
C VAL A 15 -2.27 -6.82 -3.14
N VAL A 16 -1.14 -6.23 -3.55
CA VAL A 16 -0.30 -5.41 -2.70
C VAL A 16 -0.45 -3.97 -3.16
N PHE A 17 -0.73 -3.07 -2.23
CA PHE A 17 -0.61 -1.64 -2.50
C PHE A 17 0.68 -1.12 -1.93
N MET A 18 1.35 -0.21 -2.62
CA MET A 18 2.56 0.41 -2.09
C MET A 18 2.74 1.83 -2.55
N GLU A 19 3.44 2.61 -1.73
CA GLU A 19 3.80 3.99 -1.98
C GLU A 19 5.26 4.20 -1.61
N THR A 20 5.96 5.01 -2.40
CA THR A 20 7.34 5.39 -2.12
C THR A 20 7.49 6.90 -2.28
N VAL A 21 7.79 7.58 -1.17
CA VAL A 21 8.02 9.02 -1.12
C VAL A 21 9.49 9.25 -0.78
N ILE A 22 10.28 9.63 -1.78
CA ILE A 22 11.74 9.84 -1.64
C ILE A 22 12.08 11.26 -1.14
N SER A 23 11.20 12.23 -1.34
CA SER A 23 11.41 13.61 -0.89
C SER A 23 10.10 14.30 -0.52
N THR A 24 10.08 14.93 0.64
CA THR A 24 8.99 15.80 1.11
C THR A 24 9.25 17.29 0.90
N ARG A 25 10.42 17.66 0.35
CA ARG A 25 10.75 19.06 0.02
C ARG A 25 9.86 19.56 -1.12
N PRO A 26 9.20 20.73 -1.02
CA PRO A 26 8.27 21.20 -2.05
C PRO A 26 8.85 21.24 -3.47
N SER A 27 10.13 21.59 -3.62
CA SER A 27 10.80 21.66 -4.93
C SER A 27 11.12 20.31 -5.57
N LYS A 28 11.10 19.22 -4.79
CA LYS A 28 11.43 17.85 -5.25
C LYS A 28 10.30 16.86 -4.93
N ALA A 29 9.20 17.32 -4.37
CA ALA A 29 8.04 16.50 -4.06
C ALA A 29 7.31 16.17 -5.37
N GLY A 30 7.26 14.88 -5.70
CA GLY A 30 6.42 14.40 -6.80
C GLY A 30 4.96 14.31 -6.38
N HIS A 31 4.09 13.98 -7.34
CA HIS A 31 2.74 13.55 -7.03
C HIS A 31 2.75 12.23 -6.26
N CYS A 32 1.81 12.09 -5.31
CA CYS A 32 1.54 10.83 -4.64
C CYS A 32 0.94 9.84 -5.64
N SER A 33 1.53 8.66 -5.75
CA SER A 33 0.99 7.55 -6.53
C SER A 33 1.07 6.27 -5.70
N ILE A 34 -0.09 5.68 -5.44
CA ILE A 34 -0.20 4.36 -4.80
C ILE A 34 -0.29 3.32 -5.91
N GLU A 35 0.70 2.46 -5.98
CA GLU A 35 0.75 1.35 -6.93
C GLU A 35 -0.11 0.20 -6.43
N CYS A 36 -0.82 -0.47 -7.34
CA CYS A 36 -1.68 -1.61 -7.06
C CYS A 36 -1.17 -2.78 -7.89
N ILE A 37 -0.54 -3.77 -7.25
CA ILE A 37 0.10 -4.88 -7.92
C ILE A 37 -0.66 -6.17 -7.62
N PRO A 38 -1.45 -6.70 -8.59
CA PRO A 38 -2.11 -7.98 -8.43
C PRO A 38 -1.13 -9.13 -8.65
N MET A 39 -1.30 -10.21 -7.90
CA MET A 39 -0.52 -11.43 -8.03
C MET A 39 -1.32 -12.67 -7.60
N PRO A 40 -0.88 -13.89 -7.95
CA PRO A 40 -1.49 -15.12 -7.45
C PRO A 40 -1.59 -15.13 -5.91
N MET A 41 -2.71 -15.64 -5.37
CA MET A 41 -2.98 -15.59 -3.93
C MET A 41 -1.91 -16.33 -3.09
N ASN A 42 -1.37 -17.44 -3.61
CA ASN A 42 -0.28 -18.17 -2.95
C ASN A 42 0.95 -17.27 -2.74
N LYS A 43 1.38 -16.55 -3.79
CA LYS A 43 2.51 -15.63 -3.71
C LYS A 43 2.22 -14.43 -2.81
N ALA A 44 0.98 -13.93 -2.81
CA ALA A 44 0.57 -12.80 -1.99
C ALA A 44 0.70 -13.06 -0.47
N GLN A 45 0.54 -14.31 -0.03
CA GLN A 45 0.66 -14.68 1.39
C GLN A 45 2.11 -14.58 1.89
N ASP A 46 3.08 -14.79 1.02
CA ASP A 46 4.50 -14.75 1.38
C ASP A 46 5.06 -13.33 1.37
N VAL A 47 4.45 -12.42 0.60
CA VAL A 47 4.89 -11.03 0.42
C VAL A 47 5.27 -10.32 1.72
N PRO A 48 4.49 -10.38 2.82
CA PRO A 48 4.87 -9.71 4.07
C PRO A 48 6.21 -10.17 4.64
N GLY A 49 6.57 -11.44 4.45
CA GLY A 49 7.87 -11.99 4.84
C GLY A 49 9.01 -11.39 4.02
N TYR A 50 8.86 -11.38 2.70
CA TYR A 50 9.85 -10.79 1.79
C TYR A 50 10.08 -9.29 2.04
N PHE A 51 9.00 -8.52 2.29
CA PHE A 51 9.14 -7.11 2.64
C PHE A 51 9.83 -6.90 3.98
N ARG A 52 9.52 -7.74 4.99
CA ARG A 52 10.19 -7.67 6.29
C ARG A 52 11.69 -7.88 6.15
N GLU A 53 12.10 -8.93 5.44
CA GLU A 53 13.53 -9.23 5.22
C GLU A 53 14.22 -8.14 4.41
N SER A 54 13.59 -7.71 3.32
CA SER A 54 14.16 -6.70 2.43
C SER A 54 14.32 -5.33 3.13
N LEU A 55 13.36 -4.94 3.97
CA LEU A 55 13.44 -3.69 4.74
C LEU A 55 14.50 -3.76 5.84
N LEU A 56 14.68 -4.91 6.49
CA LEU A 56 15.73 -5.08 7.50
C LEU A 56 17.13 -5.02 6.86
N ALA A 57 17.26 -5.52 5.63
CA ALA A 57 18.52 -5.57 4.88
C ALA A 57 18.87 -4.29 4.12
N SER A 58 17.88 -3.50 3.67
CA SER A 58 18.10 -2.37 2.76
C SER A 58 18.56 -1.07 3.43
N ASP A 59 18.32 -0.91 4.73
CA ASP A 59 18.57 0.36 5.43
C ASP A 59 19.77 0.29 6.37
N ASP A 60 20.35 1.46 6.65
CA ASP A 60 21.54 1.62 7.49
C ASP A 60 21.36 0.92 8.85
N GLU A 61 22.41 0.26 9.33
CA GLU A 61 22.42 -0.41 10.62
C GLU A 61 22.28 0.61 11.78
N TRP A 62 22.58 1.88 11.52
CA TRP A 62 22.53 2.97 12.49
C TRP A 62 21.38 3.97 12.26
N SER A 63 20.22 3.49 11.78
CA SER A 63 19.01 4.31 11.66
C SER A 63 18.45 4.77 13.01
N GLN A 64 17.99 6.02 13.11
CA GLN A 64 17.29 6.54 14.30
C GLN A 64 15.88 5.97 14.44
N HIS A 65 15.21 5.69 13.31
CA HIS A 65 13.87 5.13 13.27
C HIS A 65 13.89 3.60 13.23
N ARG A 66 12.83 2.98 13.75
CA ARG A 66 12.62 1.55 13.57
C ARG A 66 12.54 1.24 12.08
N LYS A 67 13.36 0.30 11.61
CA LYS A 67 13.35 -0.16 10.21
C LYS A 67 11.98 -0.65 9.75
N ILE A 68 11.17 -1.20 10.67
CA ILE A 68 9.79 -1.60 10.36
C ILE A 68 8.84 -0.97 11.35
N ILE A 69 7.83 -0.31 10.81
CA ILE A 69 6.70 0.27 11.52
C ILE A 69 5.46 -0.54 11.14
N ASP A 70 4.91 -1.28 12.09
CA ASP A 70 3.63 -1.95 11.91
C ASP A 70 2.50 -0.91 11.92
N THR A 71 1.75 -0.85 10.82
CA THR A 71 0.64 0.09 10.64
C THR A 71 -0.72 -0.61 10.69
N THR A 72 -0.75 -1.87 11.11
CA THR A 72 -1.98 -2.66 11.24
C THR A 72 -2.90 -2.06 12.29
N VAL A 73 -4.18 -1.89 11.93
CA VAL A 73 -5.23 -1.44 12.85
C VAL A 73 -5.48 -2.55 13.86
N LYS A 74 -5.15 -2.30 15.13
CA LYS A 74 -5.35 -3.27 16.23
C LYS A 74 -6.79 -3.18 16.71
N THR A 75 -7.64 -4.05 16.18
CA THR A 75 -9.05 -4.16 16.59
C THR A 75 -9.22 -4.69 18.02
N GLU A 76 -8.29 -5.52 18.49
CA GLU A 76 -8.35 -6.18 19.81
C GLU A 76 -8.06 -5.25 20.99
N ALA A 77 -7.29 -4.18 20.76
CA ALA A 77 -6.89 -3.24 21.82
C ALA A 77 -8.02 -2.26 22.23
N ALA A 78 -9.20 -2.37 21.61
CA ALA A 78 -10.36 -1.52 21.83
C ALA A 78 -11.41 -2.12 22.77
N VAL A 79 -11.13 -3.25 23.44
CA VAL A 79 -12.00 -3.75 24.52
C VAL A 79 -11.78 -2.87 25.75
N PRO A 80 -12.79 -2.10 26.22
CA PRO A 80 -12.68 -1.35 27.47
C PRO A 80 -12.47 -2.35 28.61
N LYS A 81 -11.44 -2.12 29.42
CA LYS A 81 -11.41 -2.69 30.76
C LYS A 81 -12.45 -1.88 31.55
N ASP A 82 -13.54 -2.54 31.89
CA ASP A 82 -14.66 -2.08 32.72
C ASP A 82 -15.86 -1.38 32.02
N GLY A 83 -17.01 -2.07 32.10
CA GLY A 83 -18.25 -1.54 32.66
C GLY A 83 -19.20 -0.69 31.81
N ASP A 84 -18.79 0.50 31.39
CA ASP A 84 -19.75 1.63 31.37
C ASP A 84 -20.19 2.15 29.99
N VAL A 85 -19.99 1.38 28.92
CA VAL A 85 -20.41 1.80 27.55
C VAL A 85 -21.70 1.09 27.15
N LYS A 86 -22.76 1.84 26.82
CA LYS A 86 -24.05 1.32 26.33
C LYS A 86 -23.88 0.63 24.96
N ASP A 87 -24.57 -0.50 24.74
CA ASP A 87 -24.35 -1.41 23.61
C ASP A 87 -24.52 -0.80 22.21
N GLN A 88 -25.35 0.25 22.05
CA GLN A 88 -25.56 0.91 20.74
C GLN A 88 -24.37 1.77 20.28
N ASP A 89 -23.57 2.30 21.21
CA ASP A 89 -22.39 3.14 20.91
C ASP A 89 -21.08 2.35 20.90
N ARG A 90 -21.10 1.09 21.37
CA ARG A 90 -19.91 0.23 21.49
C ARG A 90 -19.20 0.02 20.15
N ASN A 91 -19.92 -0.32 19.09
CA ASN A 91 -19.29 -0.64 17.79
C ASN A 91 -18.63 0.58 17.13
N HIS A 92 -19.26 1.76 17.20
CA HIS A 92 -18.70 2.99 16.61
C HIS A 92 -17.51 3.51 17.44
N PHE A 93 -17.62 3.47 18.76
CA PHE A 93 -16.54 3.90 19.66
C PHE A 93 -15.32 2.97 19.59
N GLN A 94 -15.53 1.65 19.60
CA GLN A 94 -14.47 0.65 19.48
C GLN A 94 -13.75 0.74 18.12
N ALA A 95 -14.49 0.95 17.03
CA ALA A 95 -13.88 1.18 15.71
C ALA A 95 -13.01 2.45 15.70
N ARG A 96 -13.46 3.54 16.35
CA ARG A 96 -12.69 4.79 16.44
C ARG A 96 -11.45 4.67 17.33
N GLU A 97 -11.54 3.99 18.49
CA GLU A 97 -10.39 3.71 19.37
C GLU A 97 -9.37 2.77 18.71
N ALA A 98 -9.82 1.73 18.00
CA ALA A 98 -8.94 0.83 17.25
C ALA A 98 -8.19 1.57 16.13
N ILE A 99 -8.91 2.43 15.39
CA ILE A 99 -8.29 3.32 14.39
C ILE A 99 -7.29 4.27 15.06
N ARG A 100 -7.57 4.77 16.27
CA ARG A 100 -6.70 5.72 16.99
C ARG A 100 -5.36 5.11 17.43
N ARG A 101 -5.29 3.79 17.67
CA ARG A 101 -4.08 3.09 18.15
C ARG A 101 -3.24 2.43 17.05
N GLY A 102 -3.62 2.59 15.79
CA GLY A 102 -2.90 2.05 14.64
C GLY A 102 -3.23 2.80 13.35
N GLY A 103 -2.98 2.15 12.21
CA GLY A 103 -3.27 2.73 10.90
C GLY A 103 -2.19 3.69 10.42
N PHE A 104 -1.91 3.62 9.12
CA PHE A 104 -0.87 4.40 8.44
C PHE A 104 -0.83 5.88 8.84
N ARG A 105 -1.97 6.58 8.80
CA ARG A 105 -2.06 8.03 9.06
C ARG A 105 -1.67 8.44 10.49
N ASN A 106 -1.81 7.54 11.46
CA ASN A 106 -1.49 7.83 12.86
C ASN A 106 -0.08 7.38 13.22
N THR A 107 0.48 6.42 12.49
CA THR A 107 1.79 5.83 12.80
C THR A 107 2.93 6.46 11.98
N MET A 108 2.68 6.87 10.74
CA MET A 108 3.69 7.46 9.86
C MET A 108 3.66 8.99 9.93
N THR A 109 4.83 9.61 9.69
CA THR A 109 4.96 11.07 9.63
C THR A 109 4.76 11.58 8.20
N ALA A 110 4.05 12.70 8.04
CA ALA A 110 3.89 13.34 6.74
C ALA A 110 5.13 14.16 6.30
N LYS A 111 6.06 14.45 7.22
CA LYS A 111 7.17 15.39 6.99
C LYS A 111 8.47 14.72 6.54
N MET A 112 8.58 13.40 6.64
CA MET A 112 9.78 12.67 6.23
C MET A 112 9.50 11.75 5.03
N PRO A 113 10.51 11.48 4.20
CA PRO A 113 10.45 10.43 3.19
C PRO A 113 10.08 9.08 3.82
N TYR A 114 9.29 8.28 3.11
CA TYR A 114 8.86 6.98 3.60
C TYR A 114 8.55 6.00 2.46
N PHE A 115 8.65 4.73 2.79
CA PHE A 115 8.10 3.63 2.02
C PHE A 115 6.94 3.01 2.81
N HIS A 116 5.87 2.63 2.14
CA HIS A 116 4.78 1.89 2.77
C HIS A 116 4.21 0.83 1.83
N ALA A 117 3.94 -0.35 2.38
CA ALA A 117 3.24 -1.44 1.71
C ALA A 117 2.00 -1.87 2.52
N TRP A 118 0.83 -1.79 1.91
CA TRP A 118 -0.42 -2.35 2.44
C TRP A 118 -0.67 -3.73 1.83
N PHE A 119 -0.76 -4.74 2.69
CA PHE A 119 -1.12 -6.11 2.32
C PHE A 119 -2.64 -6.33 2.43
N ASP A 120 -3.28 -5.56 3.31
CA ASP A 120 -4.71 -5.67 3.63
C ASP A 120 -5.36 -4.28 3.70
N PRO A 121 -6.70 -4.19 3.61
CA PRO A 121 -7.41 -2.92 3.84
C PRO A 121 -7.13 -2.27 5.21
N TYR A 122 -6.67 -3.08 6.17
CA TYR A 122 -6.56 -2.72 7.57
C TYR A 122 -5.12 -2.52 8.03
N GLY A 123 -4.12 -2.78 7.19
CA GLY A 123 -2.76 -2.82 7.68
C GLY A 123 -1.69 -3.04 6.63
N GLY A 124 -0.46 -2.91 7.11
CA GLY A 124 0.72 -2.92 6.28
C GLY A 124 1.99 -2.60 7.07
N MET A 125 3.09 -2.51 6.36
CA MET A 125 4.40 -2.15 6.90
C MET A 125 4.84 -0.81 6.33
N GLY A 126 5.23 0.09 7.23
CA GLY A 126 5.86 1.36 6.91
C GLY A 126 7.34 1.34 7.25
N HIS A 127 8.10 2.18 6.55
CA HIS A 127 9.50 2.43 6.77
C HIS A 127 9.80 3.91 6.53
N VAL A 128 10.47 4.57 7.48
CA VAL A 128 10.92 5.96 7.32
C VAL A 128 12.25 5.93 6.60
N ILE A 129 12.36 6.64 5.49
CA ILE A 129 13.59 6.68 4.69
C ILE A 129 14.44 7.85 5.21
N GLU A 130 15.53 7.55 5.90
CA GLU A 130 16.43 8.57 6.44
C GLU A 130 17.39 9.11 5.38
N ASN A 131 17.92 8.22 4.53
CA ASN A 131 18.87 8.57 3.50
C ASN A 131 18.34 8.26 2.09
N PRO A 132 17.68 9.23 1.42
CA PRO A 132 17.06 9.04 0.11
C PRO A 132 18.02 8.64 -1.02
N GLU A 133 19.32 8.85 -0.86
CA GLU A 133 20.33 8.49 -1.87
C GLU A 133 20.65 7.00 -1.88
N LEU A 134 20.54 6.36 -0.71
CA LEU A 134 20.78 4.92 -0.54
C LEU A 134 19.53 4.09 -0.80
N PHE A 135 18.34 4.68 -0.64
CA PHE A 135 17.08 3.98 -0.82
C PHE A 135 16.60 4.02 -2.28
N PRO A 136 16.50 2.88 -2.98
CA PRO A 136 16.10 2.87 -4.38
C PRO A 136 14.62 3.25 -4.54
N PRO A 137 14.25 4.18 -5.45
CA PRO A 137 12.86 4.57 -5.69
C PRO A 137 11.94 3.43 -6.16
N TRP A 138 12.52 2.35 -6.68
CA TRP A 138 11.80 1.15 -7.12
C TRP A 138 11.90 -0.02 -6.13
N PHE A 139 12.32 0.23 -4.88
CA PHE A 139 12.47 -0.79 -3.82
C PHE A 139 11.30 -1.77 -3.77
N GLY A 140 10.06 -1.26 -3.65
CA GLY A 140 8.89 -2.13 -3.55
C GLY A 140 8.66 -3.01 -4.78
N ARG A 141 8.99 -2.51 -5.98
CA ARG A 141 8.92 -3.29 -7.21
C ARG A 141 9.99 -4.37 -7.26
N GLU A 142 11.18 -4.11 -6.73
CA GLU A 142 12.26 -5.09 -6.62
C GLU A 142 11.90 -6.25 -5.69
N VAL A 143 11.31 -5.96 -4.53
CA VAL A 143 10.83 -6.99 -3.59
C VAL A 143 9.76 -7.86 -4.25
N ILE A 144 8.73 -7.23 -4.86
CA ILE A 144 7.64 -7.97 -5.50
C ILE A 144 8.13 -8.75 -6.72
N ALA A 145 9.06 -8.20 -7.51
CA ALA A 145 9.66 -8.92 -8.62
C ALA A 145 10.44 -10.16 -8.16
N GLY A 146 11.10 -10.09 -7.00
CA GLY A 146 11.71 -11.24 -6.35
C GLY A 146 10.68 -12.31 -5.99
N VAL A 147 9.55 -11.93 -5.38
CA VAL A 147 8.44 -12.86 -5.09
C VAL A 147 7.87 -13.49 -6.36
N LEU A 148 7.78 -12.71 -7.45
CA LEU A 148 7.24 -13.17 -8.72
C LEU A 148 8.24 -13.93 -9.60
N ASP A 149 9.51 -14.04 -9.19
CA ASP A 149 10.61 -14.63 -9.99
C ASP A 149 10.83 -13.92 -11.34
N LEU A 150 10.68 -12.60 -11.36
CA LEU A 150 10.85 -11.78 -12.57
C LEU A 150 12.30 -11.36 -12.77
N PRO A 151 12.78 -11.24 -14.03
CA PRO A 151 14.16 -10.84 -14.29
C PRO A 151 14.41 -9.37 -13.90
N PRO A 152 15.63 -9.03 -13.44
CA PRO A 152 16.02 -7.66 -13.03
C PRO A 152 15.79 -6.57 -14.07
N THR A 153 15.74 -6.94 -15.35
CA THR A 153 15.51 -6.03 -16.48
C THR A 153 14.13 -5.37 -16.46
N VAL A 154 13.15 -5.98 -15.79
CA VAL A 154 11.75 -5.51 -15.78
C VAL A 154 11.55 -4.36 -14.77
N TYR A 155 12.21 -4.44 -13.61
CA TYR A 155 11.91 -3.56 -12.48
C TYR A 155 13.04 -2.59 -12.10
N ARG A 156 14.31 -2.91 -12.40
CA ARG A 156 15.42 -1.99 -12.11
C ARG A 156 15.46 -0.86 -13.13
N LYS A 157 15.51 0.38 -12.67
CA LYS A 157 15.58 1.59 -13.51
C LYS A 157 14.53 1.58 -14.64
N PRO A 158 13.23 1.50 -14.31
CA PRO A 158 12.19 1.40 -15.32
C PRO A 158 12.28 2.59 -16.27
N ARG A 159 12.27 2.32 -17.58
CA ARG A 159 12.29 3.38 -18.59
C ARG A 159 10.99 4.15 -18.52
N ARG A 160 11.07 5.48 -18.67
CA ARG A 160 9.86 6.30 -18.85
C ARG A 160 9.19 5.88 -20.15
N LEU A 161 7.99 5.33 -20.04
CA LEU A 161 7.14 5.03 -21.19
C LEU A 161 6.71 6.36 -21.83
N LYS A 162 7.18 6.62 -23.05
CA LYS A 162 6.73 7.76 -23.86
C LYS A 162 5.43 7.37 -24.56
N GLU A 163 4.35 7.27 -23.79
CA GLU A 163 3.01 7.01 -24.34
C GLU A 163 2.29 8.34 -24.62
N SER A 164 1.65 8.43 -25.79
CA SER A 164 0.68 9.48 -26.12
C SER A 164 -0.51 9.44 -25.16
N HIS A 165 -1.26 10.54 -25.07
CA HIS A 165 -2.50 10.59 -24.30
C HIS A 165 -3.47 9.48 -24.76
N ASP A 166 -3.66 9.34 -26.07
CA ASP A 166 -4.60 8.37 -26.66
C ASP A 166 -4.22 6.92 -26.31
N GLN A 167 -2.93 6.60 -26.37
CA GLN A 167 -2.41 5.27 -26.02
C GLN A 167 -2.65 4.93 -24.53
N ARG A 168 -2.54 5.92 -23.64
CA ARG A 168 -2.83 5.74 -22.21
C ARG A 168 -4.32 5.49 -21.97
N CYS A 169 -5.17 6.24 -22.66
CA CYS A 169 -6.62 6.07 -22.60
C CYS A 169 -7.04 4.70 -23.13
N GLU A 170 -6.48 4.27 -24.26
CA GLU A 170 -6.72 2.95 -24.86
C GLU A 170 -6.33 1.82 -23.89
N ARG A 171 -5.10 1.85 -23.36
CA ARG A 171 -4.63 0.86 -22.36
C ARG A 171 -5.50 0.83 -21.11
N ALA A 172 -5.98 1.99 -20.65
CA ALA A 172 -6.89 2.07 -19.51
C ALA A 172 -8.25 1.44 -19.83
N ASP A 173 -8.79 1.65 -21.03
CA ASP A 173 -10.06 1.08 -21.45
C ASP A 173 -9.98 -0.42 -21.73
N GLU A 174 -8.87 -0.89 -22.29
CA GLU A 174 -8.55 -2.32 -22.39
C GLU A 174 -8.52 -2.96 -21.01
N TRP A 175 -7.83 -2.35 -20.04
CA TRP A 175 -7.80 -2.84 -18.66
C TRP A 175 -9.20 -2.89 -18.05
N LYS A 176 -10.02 -1.84 -18.21
CA LYS A 176 -11.41 -1.82 -17.71
C LYS A 176 -12.24 -2.94 -18.31
N LYS A 177 -12.07 -3.25 -19.60
CA LYS A 177 -12.76 -4.33 -20.31
C LYS A 177 -12.27 -5.70 -19.81
N GLN A 178 -10.97 -5.92 -19.78
CA GLN A 178 -10.34 -7.18 -19.36
C GLN A 178 -10.75 -7.58 -17.94
N PHE A 179 -10.70 -6.63 -17.01
CA PHE A 179 -11.01 -6.90 -15.61
C PHE A 179 -12.50 -6.72 -15.26
N GLY A 180 -13.32 -6.21 -16.18
CA GLY A 180 -14.74 -5.98 -15.93
C GLY A 180 -14.98 -4.93 -14.83
N TRP A 181 -14.15 -3.86 -14.80
CA TRP A 181 -14.13 -2.84 -13.74
C TRP A 181 -15.53 -2.25 -13.48
N LYS A 182 -16.36 -2.14 -14.53
CA LYS A 182 -17.73 -1.62 -14.47
C LYS A 182 -18.59 -2.24 -13.35
N ARG A 183 -18.36 -3.48 -12.92
CA ARG A 183 -19.13 -4.12 -11.83
C ARG A 183 -18.73 -3.63 -10.43
N TYR A 184 -17.46 -3.25 -10.26
CA TYR A 184 -16.86 -2.88 -8.97
C TYR A 184 -16.74 -1.36 -8.81
N ASP A 185 -17.03 -0.63 -9.88
CA ASP A 185 -16.97 0.81 -9.94
C ASP A 185 -18.15 1.46 -9.20
N TRP A 186 -17.85 2.07 -8.06
CA TRP A 186 -18.82 2.75 -7.22
C TRP A 186 -19.06 4.20 -7.65
N THR A 187 -18.16 4.81 -8.43
CA THR A 187 -18.26 6.23 -8.78
C THR A 187 -19.39 6.52 -9.75
N LYS A 188 -19.93 5.50 -10.43
CA LYS A 188 -21.14 5.61 -11.26
C LYS A 188 -22.35 6.14 -10.51
N MET A 189 -22.41 5.91 -9.19
CA MET A 189 -23.48 6.44 -8.35
C MET A 189 -23.41 7.97 -8.23
N LEU A 190 -22.22 8.57 -8.40
CA LEU A 190 -22.03 10.02 -8.37
C LEU A 190 -22.47 10.71 -9.67
N GLU A 191 -22.60 9.97 -10.77
CA GLU A 191 -23.05 10.51 -12.07
C GLU A 191 -24.58 10.50 -12.21
N GLN A 192 -25.30 9.88 -11.26
CA GLN A 192 -26.75 9.71 -11.29
C GLN A 192 -27.51 10.68 -10.37
N GLU A 193 -26.79 11.52 -9.61
CA GLU A 193 -27.34 12.67 -8.86
C GLU A 193 -27.24 13.95 -9.69
#